data_AF-A0A6M6JP40-F1
#
_entry.id   AF-A0A6M6JP40-F1
#
_cell.length_a   1.000
_cell.length_b   1.000
_cell.length_c   1.000
_cell.angle_alpha   90.00
_cell.angle_beta   90.00
_cell.angle_gamma   90.00
#
_symmetry.space_group_name_H-M   'P 1'
#
loop_
_entity.id
_entity.type
_entity.pdbx_description
1 polymer ?
#
loop_
_entity_poly.entity_id
_entity_poly.type
_entity_poly.pdbx_seq_one_letter_code
_entity_poly.pdbx_strand_id
1 'polypeptide(L)' 'MDVDAVVDAVGERFVVEIRPTPDGRVVGTVERPGSADRVPFSGWMDLLRLLEPRTPEAVTR' A
#
# COMPACT_ATOMS: atom_id res chain seq x y z
N MET A 1 -8.52 -13.05 11.96
CA MET A 1 -9.08 -12.34 10.79
C MET A 1 -7.96 -11.50 10.26
N ASP A 2 -7.30 -11.95 9.20
CA ASP A 2 -6.50 -11.07 8.35
C ASP A 2 -7.49 -10.11 7.69
N VAL A 3 -7.22 -8.81 7.79
CA VAL A 3 -8.11 -7.80 7.23
C VAL A 3 -7.61 -7.50 5.82
N ASP A 4 -8.37 -7.99 4.85
CA ASP A 4 -8.19 -7.62 3.45
C ASP A 4 -9.01 -6.35 3.20
N ALA A 5 -8.32 -5.23 3.03
CA ALA A 5 -8.92 -3.96 2.68
C ALA A 5 -8.68 -3.68 1.20
N VAL A 6 -9.74 -3.32 0.49
CA VAL A 6 -9.61 -2.73 -0.85
C VAL A 6 -9.58 -1.23 -0.69
N VAL A 7 -8.50 -0.59 -1.15
CA VAL A 7 -8.30 0.86 -1.04
C VAL A 7 -8.24 1.44 -2.44
N ASP A 8 -9.13 2.38 -2.73
CA ASP A 8 -9.06 3.18 -3.95
C ASP A 8 -8.24 4.45 -3.66
N ALA A 9 -7.04 4.56 -4.26
CA ALA A 9 -6.15 5.71 -4.10
C ALA A 9 -5.69 6.21 -5.47
N VAL A 10 -5.86 7.51 -5.73
CA VAL A 10 -5.43 8.17 -6.99
C VAL A 10 -5.99 7.49 -8.27
N GLY A 11 -7.20 6.94 -8.19
CA GLY A 11 -7.84 6.24 -9.31
C GLY A 11 -7.33 4.81 -9.55
N GLU A 12 -6.46 4.31 -8.68
CA GLU A 12 -5.95 2.94 -8.67
C GLU A 12 -6.56 2.15 -7.50
N ARG A 13 -6.89 0.87 -7.75
CA ARG A 13 -7.42 -0.04 -6.73
C ARG A 13 -6.32 -0.95 -6.19
N PHE A 14 -6.04 -0.83 -4.90
CA PHE A 14 -5.05 -1.63 -4.18
C PHE A 14 -5.74 -2.68 -3.31
N VAL A 15 -5.15 -3.86 -3.22
CA VAL A 15 -5.52 -4.85 -2.19
C VAL A 15 -4.47 -4.80 -1.10
N VAL A 16 -4.92 -4.59 0.14
CA VAL A 16 -4.03 -4.41 1.29
C VAL A 16 -4.38 -5.44 2.35
N GLU A 17 -3.39 -6.27 2.72
CA GLU A 17 -3.48 -7.17 3.85
C GLU A 17 -2.86 -6.46 5.07
N ILE A 18 -3.62 -6.23 6.15
CA ILE A 18 -3.13 -5.54 7.36
C ILE A 18 -3.19 -6.45 8.57
N ARG A 19 -2.08 -6.54 9.31
CA ARG A 19 -1.98 -7.27 10.58
C ARG A 19 -1.40 -6.38 11.68
N PRO A 20 -2.08 -6.25 12.83
CA PRO A 20 -1.52 -5.57 13.99
C PRO A 20 -0.39 -6.41 14.60
N THR A 21 0.61 -5.75 15.17
CA THR A 21 1.69 -6.40 15.92
C THR A 21 1.49 -6.24 17.43
N PRO A 22 2.09 -7.10 18.27
CA PRO A 22 1.94 -7.03 19.73
C PRO A 22 2.41 -5.72 20.37
N ASP A 23 3.30 -4.97 19.71
CA ASP A 23 3.81 -3.66 20.13
C ASP A 23 2.95 -2.48 19.63
N GLY A 24 1.80 -2.75 19.03
CA GLY A 24 0.85 -1.73 18.56
C GLY A 24 1.20 -1.10 17.21
N ARG A 25 2.11 -1.70 16.44
CA ARG A 25 2.38 -1.31 15.05
C ARG A 25 1.47 -2.10 14.10
N VAL A 26 1.65 -1.85 12.80
CA VAL A 26 1.01 -2.61 11.72
C VAL A 26 2.04 -3.12 10.75
N VAL A 27 1.82 -4.30 10.20
CA VAL A 27 2.61 -4.88 9.11
C VAL A 27 1.66 -5.48 8.10
N GLY A 28 2.11 -5.61 6.85
CA GLY A 28 1.21 -6.10 5.82
C GLY A 28 1.82 -6.18 4.45
N THR A 29 0.97 -6.44 3.46
CA THR A 29 1.33 -6.40 2.05
C THR A 29 0.36 -5.51 1.26
N VAL A 30 0.86 -4.91 0.19
CA VAL A 30 0.07 -4.17 -0.80
C VAL A 30 0.25 -4.86 -2.16
N GLU A 31 -0.85 -5.23 -2.79
CA GLU A 31 -0.90 -5.64 -4.18
C GLU A 31 -1.33 -4.45 -5.04
N ARG A 32 -0.51 -4.12 -6.05
CA ARG A 32 -0.81 -3.00 -6.96
C ARG A 32 -1.75 -3.46 -8.09
N PRO A 33 -2.65 -2.58 -8.55
CA PRO A 33 -3.50 -2.91 -9.69
C PRO A 33 -2.66 -3.22 -10.93
N GLY A 34 -2.97 -4.34 -11.59
CA GLY A 34 -2.26 -4.78 -12.79
C GLY A 34 -0.89 -5.39 -12.54
N SER A 35 -0.46 -5.57 -11.29
CA SER A 35 0.72 -6.36 -10.94
C SER A 35 0.36 -7.50 -9.98
N ALA A 36 0.97 -8.66 -10.16
CA ALA A 36 0.93 -9.74 -9.18
C ALA A 36 1.94 -9.51 -8.01
N ASP A 37 2.68 -8.40 -8.05
CA ASP A 37 3.66 -8.08 -7.02
C ASP A 37 2.98 -7.64 -5.73
N ARG A 38 3.28 -8.37 -4.66
CA ARG A 38 2.93 -8.00 -3.29
C ARG A 38 4.13 -7.37 -2.61
N VAL A 39 4.00 -6.11 -2.23
CA VAL A 39 5.06 -5.34 -1.57
C VAL A 39 4.80 -5.31 -0.06
N PRO A 40 5.73 -5.79 0.78
CA PRO A 40 5.57 -5.71 2.22
C PRO A 40 5.74 -4.28 2.74
N PHE A 41 5.03 -3.94 3.82
CA PHE A 41 5.21 -2.67 4.54
C PHE A 41 5.30 -2.89 6.05
N SER A 42 5.95 -1.95 6.75
CA SER A 42 6.03 -1.92 8.20
C SER A 42 5.66 -0.53 8.73
N GLY A 43 4.47 -0.43 9.29
CA GLY A 43 3.89 0.80 9.81
C GLY A 43 3.10 1.60 8.77
N TRP A 44 2.32 2.55 9.28
CA TRP A 44 1.41 3.35 8.48
C TRP A 44 2.12 4.23 7.44
N MET A 45 3.29 4.77 7.78
CA MET A 45 4.05 5.63 6.85
C MET A 45 4.54 4.88 5.62
N ASP A 46 4.99 3.63 5.77
CA ASP A 46 5.39 2.80 4.64
C ASP A 46 4.18 2.45 3.77
N LEU A 47 3.04 2.11 4.37
CA LEU A 47 1.79 1.88 3.63
C LEU A 47 1.39 3.12 2.81
N LEU A 48 1.36 4.30 3.43
CA LEU A 48 0.99 5.54 2.75
C LEU A 48 1.90 5.84 1.55
N ARG A 49 3.22 5.66 1.70
CA ARG A 49 4.18 5.81 0.59
C ARG A 49 3.98 4.80 -0.54
N LEU A 50 3.49 3.60 -0.23
CA LEU A 50 3.17 2.60 -1.27
C LEU A 50 1.90 2.95 -2.04
N LEU A 51 0.96 3.65 -1.41
CA LEU A 51 -0.27 4.14 -2.04
C LEU A 51 -0.09 5.46 -2.78
N GLU A 52 1.02 6.17 -2.53
CA GLU A 52 1.36 7.35 -3.30
C GLU A 52 1.51 6.98 -4.78
N PRO A 53 0.95 7.80 -5.68
CA PRO A 53 1.09 7.59 -7.10
C PRO A 53 2.57 7.74 -7.44
N ARG A 54 3.11 6.84 -8.26
CA ARG A 54 4.44 7.03 -8.84
C ARG A 54 4.31 8.15 -9.87
N THR A 55 4.31 9.40 -9.44
CA THR A 55 4.21 10.55 -10.35
C THR A 55 5.32 10.45 -11.39
N PRO A 56 5.00 10.38 -12.69
CA PRO A 56 5.94 10.76 -13.73
C PRO A 56 5.78 12.27 -13.96
N GLU A 57 5.99 13.09 -12.92
CA GLU A 57 5.98 14.55 -13.06
C GLU A 57 7.27 15.14 -12.47
N ALA A 58 8.39 14.57 -12.91
CA ALA A 58 9.65 15.28 -13.07
C ALA A 58 10.08 15.24 -14.55
N VAL A 59 9.12 15.48 -15.45
CA VAL A 59 9.39 15.67 -16.89
C VAL A 59 8.85 17.05 -17.27
N THR A 60 9.79 17.99 -17.29
CA THR A 60 9.80 19.24 -18.08
C THR A 60 8.91 20.39 -17.61
N ARG A 61 9.55 21.37 -16.96
CA ARG A 61 9.26 22.79 -17.22
C ARG A 61 10.56 23.53 -17.49
#